data_AF-A0A1I6BWT3-F1
#
_entry.id   AF-A0A1I6BWT3-F1
#
_cell.length_a   1.000
_cell.length_b   1.000
_cell.length_c   1.000
_cell.angle_alpha   90.00
_cell.angle_beta   90.00
_cell.angle_gamma   90.00
#
_symmetry.space_group_name_H-M   'P 1'
#
loop_
_entity.id
_entity.type
_entity.pdbx_description
1 polymer ?
#
loop_
_entity_poly.entity_id
_entity_poly.type
_entity_poly.pdbx_seq_one_letter_code
_entity_poly.pdbx_strand_id
1 'polypeptide(L)'
;MPNQLMNNDNIKKKLSADCENCFGLCCVALPYAKSTDFALDKDGGTPCENLQTDYRCRIHKNLRSEGYRGCTVYECFGAGQKVSQVTYKGKGWRENPESSKQMFDVFPIMQQLHEMLLYLNEALSIKDTRSIHADLQKAMEEIDQLTYLNPESILDLDMLVHRAKVNDLLLKTSELVRAKVKKDKNHRKMNRGSNLIGAKLRGVNLKGSNLRGALLIAADLGEADLSVSDFIGADLRDADLRGANLMGSIFLTQAQLNSANGDIHTKLPYSLSTPRHWLY
;
A
#
# COMPACT_ATOMS: atom_id res chain seq x y z
N MET A 1 -24.60 -0.03 22.30
CA MET A 1 -24.93 0.60 21.00
C MET A 1 -23.93 0.07 19.96
N PRO A 2 -24.32 -0.80 19.01
CA PRO A 2 -23.38 -1.26 18.01
C PRO A 2 -23.76 -0.87 16.57
N ASN A 3 -22.73 -0.62 15.78
CA ASN A 3 -22.67 -0.61 14.32
C ASN A 3 -23.33 0.55 13.58
N GLN A 4 -22.71 1.72 13.68
CA GLN A 4 -22.53 2.53 12.47
C GLN A 4 -21.42 1.86 11.64
N LEU A 5 -21.84 1.08 10.64
CA LEU A 5 -21.04 0.83 9.44
C LEU A 5 -20.48 2.18 8.99
N MET A 6 -19.18 2.40 9.20
CA MET A 6 -18.53 3.59 8.70
C MET A 6 -18.78 3.64 7.19
N ASN A 7 -19.37 4.74 6.72
CA ASN A 7 -19.57 4.97 5.29
C ASN A 7 -18.23 4.75 4.57
N ASN A 8 -18.23 4.03 3.45
CA ASN A 8 -17.01 3.51 2.79
C ASN A 8 -15.99 4.63 2.48
N ASP A 9 -16.49 5.84 2.22
CA ASP A 9 -15.69 7.05 1.99
C ASP A 9 -14.92 7.52 3.25
N ASN A 10 -15.49 7.35 4.44
CA ASN A 10 -14.83 7.70 5.70
C ASN A 10 -13.67 6.75 6.01
N ILE A 11 -13.79 5.46 5.70
CA ILE A 11 -12.68 4.51 5.87
C ILE A 11 -11.57 4.81 4.86
N LYS A 12 -11.92 5.05 3.58
CA LYS A 12 -10.95 5.42 2.55
C LYS A 12 -10.16 6.67 2.92
N LYS A 13 -10.81 7.68 3.49
CA LYS A 13 -10.14 8.89 4.00
C LYS A 13 -9.21 8.60 5.18
N LYS A 14 -9.57 7.69 6.08
CA LYS A 14 -8.72 7.30 7.21
C LYS A 14 -7.50 6.45 6.80
N LEU A 15 -7.64 5.66 5.74
CA LEU A 15 -6.61 4.75 5.23
C LEU A 15 -5.83 5.32 4.03
N SER A 16 -5.86 6.64 3.84
CA SER A 16 -5.04 7.37 2.87
C SER A 16 -4.13 8.36 3.59
N ALA A 17 -2.98 8.67 3.00
CA ALA A 17 -2.05 9.60 3.61
C ALA A 17 -2.65 11.01 3.74
N ASP A 18 -2.68 11.54 4.96
CA ASP A 18 -3.00 12.93 5.25
C ASP A 18 -1.77 13.60 5.89
N CYS A 19 -0.91 14.15 5.03
CA CYS A 19 0.34 14.74 5.46
C CYS A 19 0.15 16.07 6.23
N GLU A 20 -1.00 16.73 6.10
CA GLU A 20 -1.30 17.97 6.85
C GLU A 20 -1.55 17.69 8.33
N ASN A 21 -2.04 16.48 8.64
CA ASN A 21 -2.26 16.01 10.00
C ASN A 21 -1.14 15.09 10.51
N CYS A 22 0.01 15.02 9.83
CA CYS A 22 1.13 14.17 10.21
C CYS A 22 2.36 14.98 10.66
N PHE A 23 3.16 14.45 11.59
CA PHE A 23 4.46 14.99 11.96
C PHE A 23 5.58 14.64 10.97
N GLY A 24 5.26 14.46 9.68
CA GLY A 24 6.26 14.18 8.65
C GLY A 24 7.03 12.88 8.87
N LEU A 25 6.38 11.86 9.47
CA LEU A 25 7.04 10.66 9.99
C LEU A 25 7.81 9.87 8.93
N CYS A 26 7.30 9.77 7.69
CA CYS A 26 8.05 9.13 6.60
C CYS A 26 9.33 9.89 6.21
N CYS A 27 9.38 11.20 6.45
CA CYS A 27 10.53 12.04 6.14
C CYS A 27 11.61 12.04 7.25
N VAL A 28 11.26 11.62 8.47
CA VAL A 28 12.18 11.62 9.63
C VAL A 28 12.49 10.21 10.14
N ALA A 29 11.47 9.36 10.36
CA ALA A 29 11.63 8.07 11.03
C ALA A 29 12.36 7.04 10.16
N LEU A 30 12.12 7.03 8.85
CA LEU A 30 12.63 5.99 7.96
C LEU A 30 14.01 6.34 7.40
N PRO A 31 14.96 5.40 7.38
CA PRO A 31 16.24 5.58 6.69
C PRO A 31 16.07 5.43 5.17
N TYR A 32 16.98 6.03 4.41
CA TYR A 32 17.17 5.70 3.00
C TYR A 32 18.63 5.93 2.59
N ALA A 33 19.09 5.13 1.63
CA ALA A 33 20.43 5.25 1.06
C ALA A 33 20.36 5.94 -0.31
N LYS A 34 21.42 6.69 -0.63
CA LYS A 34 21.58 7.35 -1.93
C LYS A 34 21.54 6.31 -3.04
N SER A 35 20.65 6.54 -4.00
CA SER A 35 20.34 5.60 -5.07
C SER A 35 19.66 6.34 -6.24
N THR A 36 19.18 5.61 -7.24
CA THR A 36 18.29 6.17 -8.26
C THR A 36 16.97 6.68 -7.69
N ASP A 37 16.57 6.21 -6.50
CA ASP A 37 15.31 6.57 -5.85
C ASP A 37 15.47 7.74 -4.86
N PHE A 38 16.68 7.99 -4.37
CA PHE A 38 16.98 9.04 -3.39
C PHE A 38 18.32 9.73 -3.71
N ALA A 39 18.30 11.05 -3.83
CA ALA A 39 19.47 11.86 -4.15
C ALA A 39 20.57 11.84 -3.07
N LEU A 40 20.21 11.55 -1.82
CA LEU A 40 21.06 11.63 -0.63
C LEU A 40 20.84 10.43 0.29
N ASP A 41 21.80 10.20 1.17
CA ASP A 41 21.67 9.28 2.31
C ASP A 41 20.99 9.98 3.49
N LYS A 42 20.24 9.23 4.28
CA LYS A 42 19.63 9.72 5.53
C LYS A 42 19.41 8.56 6.50
N ASP A 43 19.90 8.73 7.73
CA ASP A 43 19.59 7.82 8.83
C ASP A 43 18.14 7.94 9.31
N GLY A 44 17.63 6.88 9.93
CA GLY A 44 16.36 6.92 10.66
C GLY A 44 16.46 7.88 11.85
N GLY A 45 15.42 8.68 12.07
CA GLY A 45 15.38 9.72 13.09
C GLY A 45 16.01 11.06 12.67
N THR A 46 16.77 11.09 11.57
CA THR A 46 17.26 12.37 10.99
C THR A 46 16.19 12.96 10.07
N PRO A 47 15.79 14.24 10.23
CA PRO A 47 14.84 14.89 9.31
C PRO A 47 15.40 15.02 7.89
N CYS A 48 14.59 14.70 6.88
CA CYS A 48 14.90 15.02 5.48
C CYS A 48 15.14 16.53 5.32
N GLU A 49 16.09 16.93 4.48
CA GLU A 49 16.41 18.33 4.18
C GLU A 49 15.21 19.13 3.62
N ASN A 50 14.24 18.42 3.04
CA ASN A 50 13.03 18.99 2.46
C ASN A 50 11.87 19.09 3.47
N LEU A 51 12.05 18.56 4.69
CA LEU A 51 11.04 18.59 5.75
C LEU A 51 11.02 19.96 6.43
N GLN A 52 9.90 20.67 6.26
CA GLN A 52 9.69 22.00 6.83
C GLN A 52 9.40 21.93 8.33
N THR A 53 9.37 23.11 8.97
CA THR A 53 9.06 23.25 10.40
C THR A 53 7.64 22.84 10.74
N ASP A 54 6.72 22.97 9.78
CA ASP A 54 5.32 22.53 9.88
C ASP A 54 5.10 21.06 9.46
N TYR A 55 6.18 20.28 9.37
CA TYR A 55 6.19 18.86 9.01
C TYR A 55 5.80 18.53 7.56
N ARG A 56 5.61 19.53 6.69
CA ARG A 56 5.33 19.28 5.26
C ARG A 56 6.61 19.19 4.45
N CYS A 57 6.54 18.47 3.32
CA CYS A 57 7.65 18.37 2.39
C CYS A 57 7.58 19.52 1.37
N ARG A 58 8.60 20.38 1.33
CA ARG A 58 8.65 21.57 0.45
C ARG A 58 8.58 21.23 -1.04
N ILE A 59 9.03 20.03 -1.41
CA ILE A 59 9.07 19.53 -2.80
C ILE A 59 8.02 18.44 -3.09
N HIS A 60 7.00 18.25 -2.25
CA HIS A 60 6.07 17.11 -2.36
C HIS A 60 5.46 16.94 -3.77
N LYS A 61 5.20 18.05 -4.48
CA LYS A 61 4.64 18.04 -5.83
C LYS A 61 5.64 17.65 -6.92
N ASN A 62 6.94 17.77 -6.64
CA ASN A 62 8.05 17.64 -7.57
C ASN A 62 9.04 16.53 -7.18
N LEU A 63 8.66 15.62 -6.27
CA LEU A 63 9.54 14.59 -5.71
C LEU A 63 10.32 13.80 -6.78
N ARG A 64 9.68 13.43 -7.90
CA ARG A 64 10.36 12.70 -8.98
C ARG A 64 11.46 13.51 -9.67
N SER A 65 11.15 14.74 -10.06
CA SER A 65 12.11 15.60 -10.78
C SER A 65 13.26 16.08 -9.89
N GLU A 66 13.05 16.10 -8.58
CA GLU A 66 14.03 16.51 -7.57
C GLU A 66 14.85 15.32 -7.00
N GLY A 67 14.75 14.12 -7.58
CA GLY A 67 15.55 12.96 -7.18
C GLY A 67 15.05 12.20 -5.94
N TYR A 68 13.77 12.32 -5.60
CA TYR A 68 13.09 11.64 -4.50
C TYR A 68 11.98 10.70 -5.02
N ARG A 69 12.27 9.95 -6.10
CA ARG A 69 11.32 8.97 -6.67
C ARG A 69 10.86 7.96 -5.61
N GLY A 70 11.74 7.55 -4.70
CA GLY A 70 11.45 6.64 -3.59
C GLY A 70 10.30 7.12 -2.71
N CYS A 71 10.20 8.43 -2.46
CA CYS A 71 9.07 9.01 -1.70
C CYS A 71 7.73 8.89 -2.44
N THR A 72 7.74 8.79 -3.78
CA THR A 72 6.49 8.70 -4.57
C THR A 72 5.94 7.28 -4.68
N VAL A 73 6.76 6.29 -4.33
CA VAL A 73 6.40 4.85 -4.32
C VAL A 73 6.23 4.32 -2.90
N TYR A 74 6.33 5.19 -1.90
CA TYR A 74 6.05 4.89 -0.50
C TYR A 74 4.60 5.28 -0.16
N GLU A 75 3.92 4.46 0.64
CA GLU A 75 2.57 4.70 1.14
C GLU A 75 2.51 4.36 2.63
N CYS A 76 1.99 5.28 3.44
CA CYS A 76 1.81 5.05 4.88
C CYS A 76 0.41 4.56 5.25
N PHE A 77 -0.53 4.51 4.28
CA PHE A 77 -1.92 4.08 4.48
C PHE A 77 -2.64 4.83 5.62
N GLY A 78 -2.25 6.07 5.85
CA GLY A 78 -2.80 6.91 6.92
C GLY A 78 -2.22 6.69 8.32
N ALA A 79 -1.21 5.84 8.46
CA ALA A 79 -0.55 5.61 9.74
C ALA A 79 0.13 6.87 10.29
N GLY A 80 0.63 7.74 9.39
CA GLY A 80 1.31 8.98 9.78
C GLY A 80 0.43 9.90 10.64
N GLN A 81 -0.78 10.20 10.16
CA GLN A 81 -1.74 11.00 10.92
C GLN A 81 -2.32 10.24 12.12
N LYS A 82 -2.45 8.91 12.05
CA LYS A 82 -2.91 8.10 13.19
C LYS A 82 -1.93 8.23 14.37
N VAL A 83 -0.64 8.04 14.12
CA VAL A 83 0.40 8.20 15.14
C VAL A 83 0.40 9.63 15.68
N SER A 84 0.35 10.62 14.78
CA SER A 84 0.47 12.03 15.15
C SER A 84 -0.70 12.54 16.00
N GLN A 85 -1.92 12.30 15.53
CA GLN A 85 -3.13 12.89 16.12
C GLN A 85 -3.77 12.00 17.18
N VAL A 86 -3.69 10.68 17.04
CA VAL A 86 -4.38 9.75 17.95
C VAL A 86 -3.42 9.19 18.99
N THR A 87 -2.33 8.55 18.56
CA THR A 87 -1.38 7.89 19.48
C THR A 87 -0.66 8.91 20.37
N TYR A 88 -0.16 10.00 19.79
CA TYR A 88 0.56 11.06 20.52
C TYR A 88 -0.27 12.32 20.79
N LYS A 89 -1.57 12.29 20.48
CA LYS A 89 -2.54 13.35 20.85
C LYS A 89 -2.10 14.76 20.43
N GLY A 90 -1.51 14.90 19.23
CA GLY A 90 -1.08 16.20 18.71
C GLY A 90 0.28 16.69 19.25
N LYS A 91 0.99 15.90 20.07
CA LYS A 91 2.31 16.26 20.60
C LYS A 91 3.42 15.77 19.66
N GLY A 92 4.01 16.70 18.89
CA GLY A 92 5.03 16.42 17.89
C GLY A 92 6.41 16.09 18.48
N TRP A 93 7.24 15.43 17.67
CA TRP A 93 8.60 15.00 18.05
C TRP A 93 9.59 16.16 18.13
N ARG A 94 9.30 17.32 17.51
CA ARG A 94 10.16 18.51 17.63
C ARG A 94 10.02 19.17 18.99
N GLU A 95 8.79 19.25 19.50
CA GLU A 95 8.49 19.86 20.80
C GLU A 95 8.70 18.88 21.96
N ASN A 96 8.75 17.57 21.68
CA ASN A 96 8.89 16.50 22.67
C ASN A 96 10.01 15.53 22.26
N PRO A 97 11.29 15.94 22.35
CA PRO A 97 12.41 15.14 21.87
C PRO A 97 12.58 13.81 22.64
N GLU A 98 12.14 13.76 23.90
CA GLU A 98 12.20 12.55 24.75
C GLU A 98 11.36 11.39 24.21
N SER A 99 10.26 11.68 23.50
CA SER A 99 9.37 10.66 22.90
C SER A 99 9.63 10.41 21.41
N SER A 100 10.57 11.15 20.80
CA SER A 100 10.82 11.10 19.36
C SER A 100 11.18 9.70 18.86
N LYS A 101 12.11 9.02 19.53
CA LYS A 101 12.52 7.66 19.18
C LYS A 101 11.35 6.69 19.24
N GLN A 102 10.59 6.70 20.34
CA GLN A 102 9.41 5.84 20.50
C GLN A 102 8.39 6.10 19.38
N MET A 103 8.14 7.36 19.03
CA MET A 103 7.23 7.73 17.95
C MET A 103 7.70 7.21 16.59
N PHE A 104 9.00 7.26 16.33
CA PHE A 104 9.60 6.73 15.11
C PHE A 104 9.54 5.21 15.05
N ASP A 105 9.70 4.52 16.18
CA ASP A 105 9.61 3.06 16.28
C ASP A 105 8.15 2.55 16.17
N VAL A 106 7.18 3.31 16.70
CA VAL A 106 5.74 3.03 16.59
C VAL A 106 5.24 3.16 15.15
N PHE A 107 5.78 4.10 14.38
CA PHE A 107 5.28 4.43 13.04
C PHE A 107 5.28 3.25 12.05
N PRO A 108 6.39 2.48 11.87
CA PRO A 108 6.39 1.28 11.03
C PRO A 108 5.41 0.20 11.47
N ILE A 109 5.14 0.06 12.78
CA ILE A 109 4.15 -0.92 13.28
C ILE A 109 2.74 -0.45 12.90
N MET A 110 2.44 0.84 13.12
CA MET A 110 1.16 1.42 12.73
C MET A 110 0.93 1.34 11.22
N GLN A 111 1.97 1.53 10.41
CA GLN A 111 1.91 1.39 8.95
C GLN A 111 1.51 -0.02 8.53
N GLN A 112 2.03 -1.06 9.20
CA GLN A 112 1.64 -2.45 8.94
C GLN A 112 0.19 -2.74 9.35
N LEU A 113 -0.27 -2.21 10.50
CA LEU A 113 -1.66 -2.33 10.93
C LEU A 113 -2.60 -1.69 9.91
N HIS A 114 -2.28 -0.47 9.47
CA HIS A 114 -3.07 0.25 8.47
C HIS A 114 -3.07 -0.42 7.09
N GLU A 115 -1.95 -1.03 6.67
CA GLU A 115 -1.91 -1.83 5.45
C GLU A 115 -2.87 -3.04 5.53
N MET A 116 -2.90 -3.75 6.67
CA MET A 116 -3.87 -4.83 6.89
C MET A 116 -5.32 -4.34 6.85
N LEU A 117 -5.61 -3.19 7.48
CA LEU A 117 -6.93 -2.56 7.41
C LEU A 117 -7.32 -2.22 5.97
N LEU A 118 -6.39 -1.72 5.16
CA LEU A 118 -6.64 -1.43 3.75
C LEU A 118 -7.10 -2.68 2.99
N TYR A 119 -6.34 -3.77 3.10
CA TYR A 119 -6.68 -5.02 2.40
C TYR A 119 -7.98 -5.65 2.91
N LEU A 120 -8.20 -5.64 4.22
CA LEU A 120 -9.46 -6.11 4.80
C LEU A 120 -10.65 -5.27 4.30
N ASN A 121 -10.47 -3.96 4.12
CA ASN A 121 -11.54 -3.06 3.69
C ASN A 121 -11.89 -3.33 2.23
N GLU A 122 -10.87 -3.51 1.38
CA GLU A 122 -11.07 -3.93 0.01
C GLU A 122 -11.78 -5.29 -0.05
N ALA A 123 -11.33 -6.27 0.75
CA ALA A 123 -11.97 -7.58 0.83
C ALA A 123 -13.44 -7.51 1.23
N LEU A 124 -13.82 -6.64 2.18
CA LEU A 124 -15.22 -6.42 2.58
C LEU A 124 -16.07 -5.72 1.52
N SER A 125 -15.45 -4.98 0.59
CA SER A 125 -16.16 -4.29 -0.49
C SER A 125 -16.50 -5.20 -1.67
N ILE A 126 -15.89 -6.38 -1.74
CA ILE A 126 -16.05 -7.34 -2.83
C ILE A 126 -17.32 -8.15 -2.64
N LYS A 127 -18.18 -8.24 -3.66
CA LYS A 127 -19.44 -8.99 -3.56
C LYS A 127 -19.24 -10.50 -3.37
N ASP A 128 -18.11 -11.02 -3.84
CA ASP A 128 -17.81 -12.45 -3.89
C ASP A 128 -17.29 -13.01 -2.58
N THR A 129 -16.91 -12.13 -1.64
CA THR A 129 -16.42 -12.49 -0.31
C THR A 129 -17.54 -12.56 0.73
N ARG A 130 -18.81 -12.37 0.34
CA ARG A 130 -19.98 -12.39 1.26
C ARG A 130 -20.00 -13.60 2.20
N SER A 131 -19.56 -14.77 1.73
CA SER A 131 -19.50 -16.00 2.52
C SER A 131 -18.50 -15.93 3.69
N ILE A 132 -17.51 -15.05 3.65
CA ILE A 132 -16.47 -14.85 4.67
C ILE A 132 -16.51 -13.45 5.31
N HIS A 133 -17.56 -12.66 5.07
CA HIS A 133 -17.67 -11.29 5.60
C HIS A 133 -17.61 -11.22 7.13
N ALA A 134 -18.21 -12.17 7.84
CA ALA A 134 -18.19 -12.18 9.30
C ALA A 134 -16.75 -12.30 9.84
N ASP A 135 -15.93 -13.16 9.24
CA ASP A 135 -14.53 -13.33 9.62
C ASP A 135 -13.69 -12.10 9.24
N LEU A 136 -13.95 -11.52 8.06
CA LEU A 136 -13.29 -10.28 7.62
C LEU A 136 -13.60 -9.08 8.53
N GLN A 137 -14.87 -8.92 8.94
CA GLN A 137 -15.30 -7.87 9.86
C GLN A 137 -14.65 -8.05 11.23
N LYS A 138 -14.65 -9.28 11.76
CA LYS A 138 -13.98 -9.57 13.03
C LYS A 138 -12.49 -9.24 12.97
N ALA A 139 -11.79 -9.65 11.92
CA ALA A 139 -10.37 -9.32 11.75
C ALA A 139 -10.15 -7.80 11.61
N MET A 140 -11.02 -7.10 10.88
CA MET A 140 -10.96 -5.64 10.74
C MET A 140 -11.09 -4.95 12.10
N GLU A 141 -12.10 -5.33 12.89
CA GLU A 141 -12.35 -4.76 14.22
C GLU A 141 -11.17 -5.01 15.16
N GLU A 142 -10.62 -6.24 15.16
CA GLU A 142 -9.45 -6.58 15.95
C GLU A 142 -8.24 -5.72 15.57
N ILE A 143 -7.89 -5.63 14.27
CA ILE A 143 -6.75 -4.81 13.83
C ILE A 143 -6.99 -3.33 14.13
N ASP A 144 -8.22 -2.81 13.95
CA ASP A 144 -8.54 -1.41 14.24
C ASP A 144 -8.33 -1.11 15.73
N GLN A 145 -8.75 -2.00 16.63
CA GLN A 145 -8.53 -1.86 18.07
C GLN A 145 -7.05 -1.77 18.43
N LEU A 146 -6.17 -2.54 17.78
CA LEU A 146 -4.73 -2.46 18.00
C LEU A 146 -4.17 -1.06 17.68
N THR A 147 -4.76 -0.34 16.72
CA THR A 147 -4.33 1.03 16.38
C THR A 147 -4.61 2.07 17.47
N TYR A 148 -5.41 1.73 18.49
CA TYR A 148 -5.74 2.62 19.62
C TYR A 148 -5.00 2.27 20.91
N LEU A 149 -4.12 1.27 20.88
CA LEU A 149 -3.23 0.96 22.00
C LEU A 149 -2.30 2.14 22.30
N ASN A 150 -1.79 2.19 23.53
CA ASN A 150 -0.73 3.13 23.91
C ASN A 150 0.58 2.77 23.18
N PRO A 151 1.54 3.72 23.06
CA PRO A 151 2.80 3.49 22.36
C PRO A 151 3.55 2.24 22.80
N GLU A 152 3.64 1.98 24.11
CA GLU A 152 4.36 0.83 24.67
C GLU A 152 3.72 -0.48 24.21
N SER A 153 2.39 -0.58 24.33
CA SER A 153 1.64 -1.75 23.89
C SER A 153 1.65 -1.96 22.37
N ILE A 154 1.81 -0.89 21.57
CA ILE A 154 2.01 -1.03 20.12
C ILE A 154 3.38 -1.65 19.82
N LEU A 155 4.42 -1.22 20.53
CA LEU A 155 5.78 -1.75 20.36
C LEU A 155 5.89 -3.23 20.75
N ASP A 156 5.07 -3.68 21.68
CA ASP A 156 5.04 -5.07 22.16
C ASP A 156 4.19 -6.02 21.29
N LEU A 157 3.60 -5.54 20.18
CA LEU A 157 2.74 -6.38 19.31
C LEU A 157 3.54 -7.45 18.56
N ASP A 158 3.05 -8.68 18.61
CA ASP A 158 3.49 -9.73 17.68
C ASP A 158 2.80 -9.56 16.32
N MET A 159 3.45 -8.79 15.45
CA MET A 159 2.95 -8.52 14.10
C MET A 159 2.87 -9.78 13.23
N LEU A 160 3.62 -10.85 13.53
CA LEU A 160 3.57 -12.09 12.73
C LEU A 160 2.24 -12.81 12.91
N VAL A 161 1.73 -12.86 14.14
CA VAL A 161 0.43 -13.49 14.46
C VAL A 161 -0.70 -12.76 13.74
N HIS A 162 -0.72 -11.43 13.81
CA HIS A 162 -1.75 -10.62 13.15
C HIS A 162 -1.67 -10.74 11.62
N ARG A 163 -0.47 -10.68 11.04
CA ARG A 163 -0.25 -10.85 9.60
C ARG A 163 -0.68 -12.23 9.11
N ALA A 164 -0.37 -13.30 9.85
CA ALA A 164 -0.77 -14.65 9.48
C ALA A 164 -2.29 -14.79 9.41
N LYS A 165 -2.99 -14.34 10.48
CA LYS A 165 -4.46 -14.37 10.54
C LYS A 165 -5.12 -13.59 9.41
N VAL A 166 -4.65 -12.37 9.14
CA VAL A 166 -5.17 -11.56 8.04
C VAL A 166 -4.87 -12.21 6.69
N ASN A 167 -3.64 -12.70 6.48
CA ASN A 167 -3.24 -13.33 5.24
C ASN A 167 -4.11 -14.54 4.88
N ASP A 168 -4.53 -15.36 5.86
CA ASP A 168 -5.42 -16.49 5.61
C ASP A 168 -6.77 -16.04 5.02
N LEU A 169 -7.31 -14.93 5.50
CA LEU A 169 -8.54 -14.35 4.95
C LEU A 169 -8.32 -13.75 3.56
N LEU A 170 -7.19 -13.07 3.34
CA LEU A 170 -6.86 -12.49 2.04
C LEU A 170 -6.62 -13.57 0.97
N LEU A 171 -6.07 -14.74 1.35
CA LEU A 171 -5.96 -15.90 0.48
C LEU A 171 -7.33 -16.44 0.07
N LYS A 172 -8.26 -16.60 1.03
CA LYS A 172 -9.64 -17.00 0.73
C LYS A 172 -10.35 -16.00 -0.19
N THR A 173 -10.17 -14.69 0.07
CA THR A 173 -10.68 -13.63 -0.82
C THR A 173 -10.16 -13.79 -2.24
N SER A 174 -8.85 -13.99 -2.40
CA SER A 174 -8.20 -14.19 -3.69
C SER A 174 -8.77 -15.39 -4.45
N GLU A 175 -9.02 -16.50 -3.76
CA GLU A 175 -9.62 -17.69 -4.35
C GLU A 175 -11.06 -17.44 -4.81
N LEU A 176 -11.89 -16.80 -3.97
CA LEU A 176 -13.29 -16.49 -4.30
C LEU A 176 -13.40 -15.56 -5.52
N VAL A 177 -12.56 -14.53 -5.59
CA VAL A 177 -12.52 -13.58 -6.71
C VAL A 177 -12.09 -14.27 -8.01
N ARG A 178 -11.02 -15.09 -7.94
CA ARG A 178 -10.43 -15.72 -9.13
C ARG A 178 -11.20 -16.96 -9.59
N ALA A 179 -12.01 -17.59 -8.73
CA ALA A 179 -12.82 -18.76 -9.09
C ALA A 179 -13.78 -18.53 -10.26
N LYS A 180 -14.19 -17.28 -10.50
CA LYS A 180 -15.10 -16.90 -11.59
C LYS A 180 -14.42 -16.74 -12.95
N VAL A 181 -13.10 -16.74 -12.98
CA VAL A 181 -12.35 -16.56 -14.22
C VAL A 181 -12.37 -17.85 -15.03
N LYS A 182 -13.05 -17.82 -16.19
CA LYS A 182 -12.94 -18.88 -17.20
C LYS A 182 -11.54 -18.85 -17.78
N LYS A 183 -10.76 -19.91 -17.55
CA LYS A 183 -9.44 -20.07 -18.13
C LYS A 183 -9.58 -20.56 -19.57
N ASP A 184 -9.08 -19.78 -20.52
CA ASP A 184 -8.94 -20.24 -21.91
C ASP A 184 -7.59 -20.95 -22.12
N LYS A 185 -7.37 -21.47 -23.34
CA LYS A 185 -6.13 -22.19 -23.69
C LYS A 185 -4.88 -21.29 -23.71
N ASN A 186 -5.06 -19.96 -23.78
CA ASN A 186 -3.99 -18.97 -23.86
C ASN A 186 -3.66 -18.34 -22.49
N HIS A 187 -4.43 -18.68 -21.46
CA HIS A 187 -4.22 -18.19 -20.10
C HIS A 187 -2.90 -18.75 -19.53
N ARG A 188 -1.96 -17.85 -19.22
CA ARG A 188 -0.71 -18.23 -18.60
C ARG A 188 -0.85 -18.22 -17.08
N LYS A 189 -0.75 -19.39 -16.46
CA LYS A 189 -0.77 -19.51 -15.00
C LYS A 189 0.54 -18.97 -14.41
N MET A 190 0.42 -18.01 -13.49
CA MET A 190 1.51 -17.58 -12.62
C MET A 190 1.37 -18.17 -11.22
N ASN A 191 2.52 -18.44 -10.60
CA ASN A 191 2.58 -18.89 -9.21
C ASN A 191 2.93 -17.72 -8.29
N ARG A 192 2.52 -17.83 -7.02
CA ARG A 192 2.98 -16.92 -5.96
C ARG A 192 4.52 -16.84 -5.98
N GLY A 193 5.05 -15.63 -5.87
CA GLY A 193 6.50 -15.40 -5.80
C GLY A 193 7.24 -15.63 -7.12
N SER A 194 6.55 -15.63 -8.26
CA SER A 194 7.21 -15.81 -9.57
C SER A 194 8.27 -14.73 -9.80
N ASN A 195 9.48 -15.14 -10.16
CA ASN A 195 10.51 -14.22 -10.64
C ASN A 195 10.28 -13.95 -12.14
N LEU A 196 9.86 -12.73 -12.45
CA LEU A 196 9.49 -12.25 -13.78
C LEU A 196 10.24 -10.95 -14.12
N ILE A 197 11.41 -10.73 -13.50
CA ILE A 197 12.24 -9.55 -13.75
C ILE A 197 12.60 -9.49 -15.23
N GLY A 198 12.31 -8.36 -15.89
CA GLY A 198 12.57 -8.16 -17.32
C GLY A 198 11.77 -9.08 -18.26
N ALA A 199 10.75 -9.79 -17.76
CA ALA A 199 10.00 -10.74 -18.56
C ALA A 199 9.24 -10.05 -19.71
N LYS A 200 9.26 -10.65 -20.89
CA LYS A 200 8.48 -10.19 -22.06
C LYS A 200 7.09 -10.82 -22.02
N LEU A 201 6.11 -10.07 -21.53
CA LEU A 201 4.73 -10.51 -21.29
C LEU A 201 3.70 -9.62 -22.01
N ARG A 202 4.13 -8.84 -23.00
CA ARG A 202 3.24 -7.98 -23.80
C ARG A 202 2.10 -8.79 -24.42
N GLY A 203 0.87 -8.30 -24.24
CA GLY A 203 -0.36 -8.91 -24.75
C GLY A 203 -0.73 -10.26 -24.12
N VAL A 204 0.00 -10.72 -23.08
CA VAL A 204 -0.28 -12.02 -22.46
C VAL A 204 -1.58 -11.96 -21.66
N ASN A 205 -2.39 -13.00 -21.78
CA ASN A 205 -3.55 -13.20 -20.91
C ASN A 205 -3.10 -13.75 -19.55
N LEU A 206 -3.03 -12.85 -18.56
CA LEU A 206 -2.75 -13.12 -17.15
C LEU A 206 -3.99 -12.97 -16.27
N LYS A 207 -5.19 -12.93 -16.85
CA LYS A 207 -6.44 -12.69 -16.12
C LYS A 207 -6.64 -13.69 -14.98
N GLY A 208 -6.91 -13.21 -13.78
CA GLY A 208 -7.10 -14.07 -12.61
C GLY A 208 -5.82 -14.76 -12.13
N SER A 209 -4.65 -14.22 -12.46
CA SER A 209 -3.38 -14.75 -11.98
C SER A 209 -3.17 -14.49 -10.50
N ASN A 210 -2.45 -15.39 -9.85
CA ASN A 210 -1.90 -15.16 -8.52
C ASN A 210 -0.52 -14.54 -8.67
N LEU A 211 -0.42 -13.21 -8.56
CA LEU A 211 0.82 -12.45 -8.64
C LEU A 211 1.34 -12.04 -7.26
N ARG A 212 0.82 -12.66 -6.18
CA ARG A 212 1.28 -12.37 -4.82
C ARG A 212 2.80 -12.55 -4.72
N GLY A 213 3.51 -11.51 -4.27
CA GLY A 213 4.96 -11.53 -4.13
C GLY A 213 5.74 -11.68 -5.43
N ALA A 214 5.11 -11.55 -6.61
CA ALA A 214 5.80 -11.67 -7.87
C ALA A 214 6.80 -10.53 -8.07
N LEU A 215 7.99 -10.85 -8.59
CA LEU A 215 9.00 -9.85 -8.95
C LEU A 215 8.81 -9.49 -10.42
N LEU A 216 8.16 -8.36 -10.71
CA LEU A 216 7.84 -7.89 -12.06
C LEU A 216 8.70 -6.68 -12.46
N ILE A 217 9.86 -6.52 -11.79
CA ILE A 217 10.75 -5.38 -12.01
C ILE A 217 11.14 -5.30 -13.48
N ALA A 218 10.90 -4.16 -14.12
CA ALA A 218 11.16 -3.92 -15.54
C ALA A 218 10.52 -4.95 -16.51
N ALA A 219 9.47 -5.67 -16.10
CA ALA A 219 8.73 -6.57 -16.99
C ALA A 219 7.93 -5.79 -18.04
N ASP A 220 7.89 -6.27 -19.28
CA ASP A 220 7.01 -5.75 -20.34
C ASP A 220 5.65 -6.42 -20.24
N LEU A 221 4.70 -5.76 -19.57
CA LEU A 221 3.29 -6.16 -19.43
C LEU A 221 2.38 -5.32 -20.33
N GLY A 222 2.92 -4.64 -21.35
CA GLY A 222 2.13 -3.78 -22.22
C GLY A 222 0.97 -4.56 -22.85
N GLU A 223 -0.21 -3.97 -22.91
CA GLU A 223 -1.42 -4.61 -23.48
C GLU A 223 -1.84 -5.94 -22.82
N ALA A 224 -1.20 -6.35 -21.71
CA ALA A 224 -1.54 -7.60 -21.03
C ALA A 224 -2.91 -7.51 -20.34
N ASP A 225 -3.63 -8.63 -20.30
CA ASP A 225 -4.85 -8.72 -19.49
C ASP A 225 -4.48 -9.22 -18.09
N LEU A 226 -4.42 -8.31 -17.12
CA LEU A 226 -4.16 -8.56 -15.70
C LEU A 226 -5.45 -8.52 -14.87
N SER A 227 -6.61 -8.42 -15.51
CA SER A 227 -7.88 -8.25 -14.81
C SER A 227 -8.13 -9.37 -13.80
N VAL A 228 -8.76 -9.05 -12.67
CA VAL A 228 -9.10 -10.04 -11.63
C VAL A 228 -7.88 -10.72 -10.97
N SER A 229 -6.65 -10.22 -11.17
CA SER A 229 -5.44 -10.78 -10.55
C SER A 229 -5.21 -10.28 -9.12
N ASP A 230 -4.46 -11.02 -8.33
CA ASP A 230 -4.07 -10.66 -6.95
C ASP A 230 -2.63 -10.13 -6.91
N PHE A 231 -2.44 -8.91 -6.39
CA PHE A 231 -1.18 -8.17 -6.40
C PHE A 231 -0.50 -8.01 -5.03
N ILE A 232 -0.94 -8.68 -3.95
CA ILE A 232 -0.32 -8.48 -2.63
C ILE A 232 1.18 -8.72 -2.69
N GLY A 233 1.96 -7.70 -2.34
CA GLY A 233 3.43 -7.75 -2.30
C GLY A 233 4.10 -7.93 -3.65
N ALA A 234 3.40 -7.79 -4.78
CA ALA A 234 4.02 -7.76 -6.09
C ALA A 234 4.91 -6.52 -6.24
N ASP A 235 6.09 -6.70 -6.81
CA ASP A 235 7.02 -5.61 -7.10
C ASP A 235 6.91 -5.20 -8.57
N LEU A 236 6.28 -4.05 -8.81
CA LEU A 236 6.04 -3.48 -10.16
C LEU A 236 7.04 -2.38 -10.53
N ARG A 237 8.16 -2.22 -9.81
CA ARG A 237 9.13 -1.17 -10.12
C ARG A 237 9.56 -1.22 -11.58
N ASP A 238 9.37 -0.13 -12.29
CA ASP A 238 9.70 0.02 -13.71
C ASP A 238 8.98 -0.94 -14.68
N ALA A 239 7.99 -1.71 -14.22
CA ALA A 239 7.17 -2.53 -15.11
C ALA A 239 6.43 -1.66 -16.14
N ASP A 240 6.37 -2.10 -17.40
CA ASP A 240 5.61 -1.45 -18.46
C ASP A 240 4.18 -2.01 -18.51
N LEU A 241 3.21 -1.22 -18.07
CA LEU A 241 1.78 -1.52 -18.04
C LEU A 241 1.00 -0.77 -19.13
N ARG A 242 1.66 -0.13 -20.11
CA ARG A 242 0.98 0.67 -21.14
C ARG A 242 -0.08 -0.14 -21.88
N GLY A 243 -1.31 0.36 -21.94
CA GLY A 243 -2.46 -0.36 -22.52
C GLY A 243 -2.91 -1.62 -21.76
N ALA A 244 -2.30 -1.98 -20.63
CA ALA A 244 -2.68 -3.16 -19.87
C ALA A 244 -4.05 -3.00 -19.21
N ASN A 245 -4.72 -4.12 -18.95
CA ASN A 245 -6.01 -4.15 -18.27
C ASN A 245 -5.89 -4.69 -16.85
N LEU A 246 -5.98 -3.82 -15.84
CA LEU A 246 -5.96 -4.18 -14.41
C LEU A 246 -7.36 -4.18 -13.79
N MET A 247 -8.43 -4.07 -14.57
CA MET A 247 -9.79 -3.96 -14.04
C MET A 247 -10.15 -5.15 -13.13
N GLY A 248 -10.69 -4.85 -11.95
CA GLY A 248 -11.08 -5.87 -10.98
C GLY A 248 -9.93 -6.65 -10.36
N SER A 249 -8.66 -6.30 -10.62
CA SER A 249 -7.55 -6.77 -9.81
C SER A 249 -7.75 -6.37 -8.36
N ILE A 250 -7.28 -7.20 -7.44
CA ILE A 250 -7.45 -6.98 -6.01
C ILE A 250 -6.11 -6.75 -5.34
N PHE A 251 -6.13 -5.96 -4.27
CA PHE A 251 -5.00 -5.67 -3.41
C PHE A 251 -3.81 -5.03 -4.14
N LEU A 252 -4.11 -4.32 -5.23
CA LEU A 252 -3.19 -3.44 -5.92
C LEU A 252 -3.22 -2.07 -5.22
N THR A 253 -2.07 -1.53 -4.87
CA THR A 253 -1.96 -0.25 -4.18
C THR A 253 -1.57 0.89 -5.12
N GLN A 254 -1.84 2.13 -4.70
CA GLN A 254 -1.41 3.31 -5.46
C GLN A 254 0.12 3.40 -5.53
N ALA A 255 0.84 3.02 -4.47
CA ALA A 255 2.30 2.92 -4.47
C ALA A 255 2.84 1.96 -5.55
N GLN A 256 2.22 0.80 -5.70
CA GLN A 256 2.58 -0.17 -6.74
C GLN A 256 2.34 0.38 -8.16
N LEU A 257 1.27 1.14 -8.39
CA LEU A 257 1.05 1.82 -9.66
C LEU A 257 2.06 2.95 -9.89
N ASN A 258 2.34 3.73 -8.84
CA ASN A 258 3.30 4.82 -8.92
C ASN A 258 4.70 4.30 -9.30
N SER A 259 5.07 3.09 -8.90
CA SER A 259 6.39 2.53 -9.22
C SER A 259 6.54 2.06 -10.67
N ALA A 260 5.43 1.83 -11.36
CA ALA A 260 5.36 1.34 -12.73
C ALA A 260 5.19 2.47 -13.78
N ASN A 261 5.25 2.07 -15.05
CA ASN A 261 5.02 2.93 -16.21
C ASN A 261 3.73 2.50 -16.91
N GLY A 262 2.83 3.44 -17.16
CA GLY A 262 1.58 3.20 -17.87
C GLY A 262 1.21 4.43 -18.68
N ASP A 263 0.01 4.44 -19.22
CA ASP A 263 -0.51 5.49 -20.08
C ASP A 263 -2.03 5.67 -19.90
N ILE A 264 -2.61 6.60 -20.66
CA ILE A 264 -4.06 6.87 -20.69
C ILE A 264 -4.91 5.67 -21.15
N HIS A 265 -4.30 4.65 -21.76
CA HIS A 265 -4.98 3.44 -22.22
C HIS A 265 -4.93 2.31 -21.18
N THR A 266 -4.12 2.47 -20.13
CA THR A 266 -4.01 1.52 -19.03
C THR A 266 -5.28 1.57 -18.19
N LYS A 267 -5.98 0.43 -18.07
CA LYS A 267 -7.28 0.36 -17.37
C LYS A 267 -7.06 -0.01 -15.91
N LEU A 268 -7.49 0.84 -14.98
CA LEU A 268 -7.24 0.69 -13.54
C LEU A 268 -8.52 0.37 -12.75
N PRO A 269 -8.43 -0.36 -11.63
CA PRO A 269 -9.52 -0.46 -10.67
C PRO A 269 -10.04 0.93 -10.26
N TYR A 270 -11.36 1.09 -10.11
CA TYR A 270 -12.00 2.37 -9.76
C TYR A 270 -11.53 2.98 -8.43
N SER A 271 -10.95 2.18 -7.55
CA SER A 271 -10.41 2.64 -6.26
C SER A 271 -9.10 3.42 -6.41
N LEU A 272 -8.37 3.23 -7.51
CA LEU A 272 -7.05 3.76 -7.79
C LEU A 272 -7.09 4.89 -8.83
N SER A 273 -6.08 5.75 -8.79
CA SER A 273 -5.96 6.89 -9.70
C SER A 273 -4.77 6.71 -10.65
N THR A 274 -4.91 7.20 -11.88
CA THR A 274 -3.81 7.24 -12.85
C THR A 274 -2.65 8.07 -12.29
N PRO A 275 -1.44 7.50 -12.15
CA PRO A 275 -0.26 8.26 -11.74
C PRO A 275 0.00 9.43 -12.70
N ARG A 276 0.34 10.61 -12.16
CA ARG A 276 0.52 11.83 -12.97
C ARG A 276 1.61 11.68 -14.04
N HIS A 277 2.64 10.89 -13.78
CA HIS A 277 3.73 10.66 -14.72
C HIS A 277 3.36 9.73 -15.88
N TRP A 278 2.13 9.21 -15.94
CA TRP A 278 1.60 8.43 -17.07
C TRP A 278 0.87 9.31 -18.10
N LEU A 279 0.69 10.59 -17.81
CA LEU A 279 -0.09 11.52 -18.63
C LEU A 279 0.77 12.30 -19.64
N TYR A 280 2.08 12.06 -19.67
CA TYR A 280 3.06 12.80 -20.47
C TYR A 280 3.96 11.86 -21.26
#